data_AF-A0A6G1DMW4-F1
#
_entry.id   AF-A0A6G1DMW4-F1
#
_cell.length_a   1.000
_cell.length_b   1.000
_cell.length_c   1.000
_cell.angle_alpha   90.00
_cell.angle_beta   90.00
_cell.angle_gamma   90.00
#
_symmetry.space_group_name_H-M   'P 1'
#
loop_
_entity.id
_entity.type
_entity.pdbx_description
1 polymer ?
#
loop_
_entity_poly.entity_id
_entity_poly.type
_entity_poly.pdbx_seq_one_letter_code
_entity_poly.pdbx_strand_id
1 'polypeptide(L)' 'MGGSVVQAKLCEKPSKDFKGVCLSSQNCGNKCEKEGYIDGKCKHLIPRCYCAMECGSTVA' A
#
# COMPACT_ATOMS: atom_id res chain seq x y z
N MET A 1 17.76 -22.35 -17.98
CA MET A 1 16.54 -21.58 -17.66
C MET A 1 16.73 -20.93 -16.31
N GLY A 2 17.32 -19.73 -16.26
CA GLY A 2 17.50 -18.97 -15.02
C GLY A 2 16.43 -17.90 -14.95
N GLY A 3 15.24 -18.25 -14.47
CA GLY A 3 14.19 -17.27 -14.18
C GLY A 3 14.67 -16.41 -13.02
N SER A 4 15.01 -15.15 -13.31
CA SER A 4 15.22 -14.16 -12.26
C SER A 4 13.87 -13.96 -11.59
N VAL A 5 13.74 -14.40 -10.34
CA VAL A 5 12.60 -14.03 -9.50
C VAL A 5 12.74 -12.52 -9.30
N VAL A 6 12.10 -11.73 -10.17
CA VAL A 6 11.90 -10.32 -9.91
C VAL A 6 11.02 -10.31 -8.68
N GLN A 7 11.64 -10.19 -7.50
CA GLN A 7 10.92 -9.98 -6.27
C GLN A 7 10.10 -8.72 -6.53
N ALA A 8 8.80 -8.90 -6.71
CA ALA A 8 7.87 -7.84 -7.02
C ALA A 8 8.12 -6.76 -5.97
N LYS A 9 8.79 -5.67 -6.38
CA LYS A 9 9.26 -4.68 -5.42
C LYS A 9 8.01 -4.03 -4.85
N LEU A 10 7.67 -4.32 -3.60
CA LEU A 10 6.52 -3.68 -2.99
C LEU A 10 6.91 -2.24 -2.62
N CYS A 11 6.35 -1.29 -3.35
CA CYS A 11 6.41 0.14 -3.08
C CYS A 11 5.33 0.51 -2.08
N GLU A 12 5.69 1.28 -1.07
CA GLU A 12 4.73 1.84 -0.12
C GLU A 12 4.40 3.29 -0.52
N LYS A 13 3.12 3.62 -0.63
CA LYS A 13 2.61 4.96 -0.95
C LYS A 13 1.61 5.39 0.11
N PRO A 14 1.60 6.66 0.53
CA PRO A 14 0.51 7.17 1.36
C PRO A 14 -0.79 7.16 0.54
N SER A 15 -1.89 6.64 1.10
CA SER A 15 -3.19 6.70 0.43
C SER A 15 -3.63 8.16 0.24
N LYS A 16 -4.15 8.48 -0.95
CA LYS A 16 -4.67 9.82 -1.26
C LYS A 16 -6.03 10.06 -0.62
N ASP A 17 -6.82 8.99 -0.55
CA ASP A 17 -8.19 9.01 -0.03
C ASP A 17 -8.22 8.99 1.52
N PHE A 18 -7.21 8.35 2.13
CA PHE A 18 -7.12 8.26 3.59
C PHE A 18 -6.58 9.57 4.21
N LYS A 19 -7.47 10.54 4.41
CA LYS A 19 -7.19 11.74 5.21
C LYS A 19 -7.55 11.50 6.67
N GLY A 20 -6.55 11.23 7.50
CA GLY A 20 -6.75 11.15 8.95
C GLY A 20 -5.77 10.25 9.68
N VAL A 21 -6.05 10.05 10.97
CA VAL A 21 -5.33 9.14 11.85
C VAL A 21 -5.74 7.71 11.51
N CYS A 22 -4.77 6.85 11.28
CA CYS A 22 -4.96 5.44 10.98
C CYS A 22 -5.33 4.71 12.27
N LEU A 23 -6.64 4.61 12.51
CA LEU A 23 -7.22 3.99 13.71
C LEU A 23 -7.35 2.47 13.57
N SER A 24 -7.35 1.96 12.34
CA SER A 24 -7.46 0.54 12.05
C SER A 24 -6.72 0.19 10.78
N SER A 25 -5.74 -0.71 10.90
CA SER A 25 -4.98 -1.26 9.77
C SER A 25 -5.89 -2.00 8.78
N GLN A 26 -6.97 -2.62 9.25
CA GLN A 26 -7.96 -3.26 8.38
C GLN A 26 -8.67 -2.25 7.47
N ASN A 27 -9.09 -1.11 8.01
CA ASN A 27 -9.69 -0.04 7.21
C ASN A 27 -8.69 0.54 6.21
N CYS A 28 -7.42 0.64 6.60
CA CYS A 28 -6.34 1.05 5.71
C CYS A 28 -6.16 0.06 4.56
N GLY A 29 -5.97 -1.23 4.85
CA GLY A 29 -5.86 -2.29 3.84
C GLY A 29 -7.04 -2.32 2.88
N ASN A 30 -8.28 -2.27 3.40
CA ASN A 30 -9.47 -2.30 2.54
C ASN A 30 -9.61 -1.05 1.65
N LYS A 31 -9.10 0.11 2.09
CA LYS A 31 -9.02 1.31 1.26
C LYS A 31 -7.97 1.15 0.16
N CYS A 32 -6.80 0.65 0.53
CA CYS A 32 -5.70 0.38 -0.38
C CYS A 32 -6.12 -0.61 -1.48
N GLU A 33 -6.77 -1.71 -1.12
CA GLU A 33 -7.34 -2.68 -2.08
C GLU A 33 -8.34 -2.03 -3.03
N LYS A 34 -9.21 -1.13 -2.53
CA LYS A 34 -10.16 -0.38 -3.37
C LYS A 34 -9.49 0.63 -4.31
N GLU A 35 -8.32 1.14 -3.93
CA GLU A 35 -7.50 2.00 -4.79
C GLU A 35 -6.62 1.19 -5.76
N GLY A 36 -6.67 -0.15 -5.75
CA GLY A 36 -5.86 -1.01 -6.62
C GLY A 36 -4.47 -1.34 -6.08
N TYR A 37 -4.24 -1.10 -4.79
CA TYR A 37 -3.03 -1.54 -4.09
C TYR A 37 -3.23 -2.97 -3.55
N ILE A 38 -2.13 -3.62 -3.20
CA ILE A 38 -2.10 -5.05 -2.85
C ILE A 38 -2.29 -5.23 -1.34
N ASP A 39 -1.80 -4.28 -0.56
CA ASP A 39 -1.89 -4.32 0.90
C ASP A 39 -1.89 -2.90 1.48
N GLY A 40 -2.16 -2.77 2.78
CA GLY A 40 -2.11 -1.48 3.46
C GLY A 40 -1.91 -1.59 4.96
N LYS A 41 -1.06 -0.72 5.52
CA LYS A 41 -0.75 -0.69 6.95
C LYS A 41 -0.57 0.71 7.50
N CYS A 42 -0.93 0.87 8.77
CA CYS A 42 -0.67 2.09 9.51
C CYS A 42 0.82 2.18 9.89
N LYS A 43 1.48 3.30 9.56
CA LYS A 43 2.89 3.55 9.92
C LYS A 43 3.06 4.95 10.53
N HIS A 44 4.15 5.13 11.28
CA HIS A 44 4.63 6.35 11.95
C HIS A 44 3.96 6.72 13.28
N LEU A 45 4.60 7.65 14.02
CA LEU A 45 4.15 8.19 15.31
C LEU A 45 2.77 8.87 15.21
N ILE A 46 2.50 9.54 14.09
CA ILE A 46 1.16 9.96 13.71
C ILE A 46 0.70 8.90 12.71
N PRO A 47 -0.13 7.93 13.12
CA PRO A 47 -0.38 6.77 12.29
C PRO A 47 -1.10 7.25 11.04
N ARG A 48 -0.44 7.13 9.89
CA ARG A 48 -1.03 7.35 8.56
C ARG A 48 -1.12 6.02 7.85
N CYS A 49 -2.12 5.89 6.99
CA CYS A 49 -2.29 4.73 6.15
C CYS A 49 -1.29 4.75 4.99
N TYR A 50 -0.48 3.70 4.88
CA TYR A 50 0.44 3.45 3.77
C TYR A 50 0.02 2.19 3.03
N CYS A 51 -0.29 2.32 1.75
CA CYS A 51 -0.64 1.24 0.86
C CYS A 51 0.62 0.66 0.23
N ALA A 52 0.73 -0.67 0.15
CA ALA A 52 1.75 -1.36 -0.60
C ALA A 52 1.22 -1.77 -1.98
N MET A 53 1.96 -1.42 -3.03
CA MET A 53 1.71 -1.82 -4.41
C MET A 53 2.99 -2.36 -5.04
N GLU A 54 2.87 -3.02 -6.17
CA GLU A 54 4.03 -3.33 -7.00
C GLU A 54 4.66 -2.06 -7.60
N CYS A 55 5.95 -1.82 -7.32
CA CYS A 55 6.76 -0.80 -7.95
C CYS A 55 6.86 -1.11 -9.45
N GLY A 56 6.04 -0.44 -10.26
CA GLY A 56 5.97 -0.64 -11.70
C GLY A 56 4.54 -0.79 -12.21
N SER A 57 3.60 -1.13 -11.32
CA SER A 57 2.17 -1.08 -11.60
C SER A 57 1.71 0.37 -11.47
N THR A 58 1.66 1.08 -12.59
CA THR A 58 0.98 2.38 -12.67
C THR A 58 -0.50 2.15 -12.40
N VAL A 59 -0.93 2.42 -11.16
CA VAL A 59 -2.36 2.58 -10.85
C VAL A 59 -2.83 3.80 -11.64
N ALA A 60 -3.68 3.54 -12.64
CA ALA A 60 -4.24 4.54 -13.56
C ALA A 60 -5.24 5.46 -12.86
#